data_AF-A0A7G2LWK8-F1
#
_entry.id   AF-A0A7G2LWK8-F1
#
_cell.length_a   1.000
_cell.length_b   1.000
_cell.length_c   1.000
_cell.angle_alpha   90.00
_cell.angle_beta   90.00
_cell.angle_gamma   90.00
#
_symmetry.space_group_name_H-M   'P 1'
#
loop_
_entity.id
_entity.type
_entity.pdbx_description
1 polymer ?
#
loop_
_entity_poly.entity_id
_entity_poly.type
_entity_poly.pdbx_seq_one_letter_code
_entity_poly.pdbx_strand_id
1 'polypeptide(L)'
;MQLARDNELSNYLIAPDPTAVRLTRNVSGVDHTGAEVAINVVEERPLTIFLNRQEIVTAMTIGDYPTYLALGFLRNQGMLRPDEEITGVD
;
A
#
# COMPACT_ATOMS: atom_id res chain seq x y z
N MET A 1 -15.84 2.73 -5.61
CA MET A 1 -14.52 3.37 -5.76
C MET A 1 -13.99 2.94 -7.14
N GLN A 2 -13.74 3.87 -8.05
CA GLN A 2 -13.32 3.53 -9.42
C GLN A 2 -11.81 3.33 -9.44
N LEU A 3 -11.35 2.15 -9.85
CA LEU A 3 -9.93 1.90 -10.09
C LEU A 3 -9.47 2.73 -11.30
N ALA A 4 -8.24 3.23 -11.24
CA ALA A 4 -7.63 3.99 -12.34
C ALA A 4 -7.66 3.16 -13.64
N ARG A 5 -7.98 3.80 -14.77
CA ARG A 5 -8.03 3.14 -16.08
C ARG A 5 -6.61 3.00 -16.62
N ASP A 6 -6.30 1.90 -17.32
CA ASP A 6 -4.96 1.56 -17.84
C ASP A 6 -4.22 2.72 -18.52
N ASN A 7 -4.94 3.59 -19.24
CA ASN A 7 -4.35 4.73 -19.93
C ASN A 7 -3.74 5.78 -18.98
N GLU A 8 -4.25 5.92 -17.75
CA GLU A 8 -3.74 6.86 -16.74
C GLU A 8 -2.50 6.33 -16.00
N LEU A 9 -2.32 5.01 -15.95
CA LEU A 9 -1.19 4.36 -15.27
C LEU A 9 0.12 4.52 -16.05
N SER A 10 0.03 4.71 -17.39
CA SER A 10 1.17 4.84 -18.31
C SER A 10 2.17 5.95 -17.96
N ASN A 11 1.73 6.98 -17.24
CA ASN A 11 2.57 8.14 -16.88
C ASN A 11 3.31 7.98 -15.55
N TYR A 12 3.04 6.92 -14.78
CA TYR A 12 3.66 6.70 -13.48
C TYR A 12 4.94 5.87 -13.63
N LEU A 13 6.00 6.29 -12.93
CA LEU A 13 7.21 5.47 -12.76
C LEU A 13 6.92 4.22 -11.90
N ILE A 14 6.03 4.36 -10.92
CA ILE A 14 5.49 3.28 -10.09
C ILE A 14 3.98 3.53 -10.01
N ALA A 15 3.21 2.64 -10.63
CA ALA A 15 1.76 2.66 -10.62
C ALA A 15 1.24 1.66 -9.57
N PRO A 16 0.10 1.92 -8.91
CA PRO A 16 -0.54 0.89 -8.10
C PRO A 16 -0.89 -0.34 -8.97
N ASP A 17 -0.97 -1.52 -8.37
CA ASP A 17 -1.48 -2.74 -9.01
C ASP A 17 -2.90 -3.05 -8.49
N PRO A 18 -3.98 -2.56 -9.14
CA PRO A 18 -5.34 -2.79 -8.68
C PRO A 18 -5.79 -4.24 -8.79
N THR A 19 -5.06 -5.05 -9.58
CA THR A 19 -5.38 -6.44 -9.86
C THR A 19 -4.68 -7.40 -8.89
N ALA A 20 -3.75 -6.90 -8.08
CA ALA A 20 -3.09 -7.67 -7.05
C ALA A 20 -4.13 -8.19 -6.04
N VAL A 21 -4.38 -9.51 -6.13
CA VAL A 21 -5.37 -10.24 -5.30
C VAL A 21 -5.17 -9.99 -3.80
N ARG A 22 -3.93 -9.69 -3.38
CA ARG A 22 -3.62 -9.40 -1.97
C ARG A 22 -4.13 -8.06 -1.47
N LEU A 23 -4.48 -7.10 -2.33
CA LEU A 23 -4.84 -5.73 -1.94
C LEU A 23 -6.34 -5.53 -1.76
N THR A 24 -7.15 -6.46 -2.27
CA THR A 24 -8.61 -6.39 -2.18
C THR A 24 -9.20 -7.71 -1.75
N ARG A 25 -10.33 -7.63 -1.05
CA ARG A 25 -11.14 -8.78 -0.63
C ARG A 25 -12.52 -8.64 -1.23
N ASN A 26 -13.07 -9.76 -1.71
CA ASN A 26 -14.48 -9.79 -2.09
C ASN A 26 -15.37 -9.77 -0.84
N VAL A 27 -16.29 -8.82 -0.79
CA VAL A 27 -17.24 -8.63 0.31
C VAL A 27 -18.64 -8.63 -0.27
N SER A 28 -19.48 -9.53 0.27
CA SER A 28 -20.92 -9.54 0.01
C SER A 28 -21.62 -8.54 0.93
N GLY A 29 -22.56 -7.78 0.39
CA GLY A 29 -23.40 -6.85 1.12
C GLY A 29 -24.79 -6.74 0.52
N VAL A 30 -25.64 -5.92 1.12
CA VAL A 30 -26.96 -5.59 0.62
C VAL A 30 -26.97 -4.12 0.26
N ASP A 31 -27.43 -3.79 -0.95
CA ASP A 31 -27.51 -2.40 -1.40
C ASP A 31 -28.75 -1.66 -0.86
N HIS A 32 -28.90 -0.39 -1.23
CA HIS A 32 -30.01 0.45 -0.81
C HIS A 32 -31.40 -0.01 -1.30
N THR A 33 -31.46 -0.94 -2.26
CA THR A 33 -32.70 -1.51 -2.81
C THR A 33 -33.06 -2.86 -2.16
N GLY A 34 -32.18 -3.39 -1.31
CA GLY A 34 -32.33 -4.71 -0.72
C GLY A 34 -31.74 -5.85 -1.56
N ALA A 35 -31.03 -5.55 -2.65
CA ALA A 35 -30.39 -6.55 -3.48
C ALA A 35 -29.02 -6.97 -2.92
N GLU A 36 -28.70 -8.26 -2.99
CA GLU A 36 -27.34 -8.73 -2.68
C GLU A 36 -26.35 -8.27 -3.75
N VAL A 37 -25.22 -7.73 -3.30
CA VAL A 37 -24.12 -7.28 -4.16
C VAL A 37 -22.80 -7.81 -3.64
N ALA A 38 -21.87 -8.13 -4.56
CA ALA A 38 -20.51 -8.50 -4.22
C ALA A 38 -19.55 -7.45 -4.79
N ILE A 39 -18.70 -6.87 -3.94
CA ILE A 39 -17.73 -5.85 -4.34
C ILE A 39 -16.34 -6.21 -3.83
N ASN A 40 -15.31 -5.87 -4.61
CA ASN A 40 -13.93 -5.94 -4.15
C ASN A 40 -13.62 -4.68 -3.33
N VAL A 41 -13.34 -4.86 -2.05
CA VAL A 41 -13.02 -3.78 -1.11
C VAL A 41 -11.53 -3.83 -0.81
N VAL A 42 -10.89 -2.67 -0.82
CA VAL A 42 -9.48 -2.54 -0.42
C VAL A 42 -9.34 -2.95 1.03
N GLU A 43 -8.37 -3.82 1.31
CA GLU A 43 -8.08 -4.28 2.67
C GLU A 43 -6.84 -3.56 3.19
N GLU A 44 -6.97 -2.85 4.32
CA GLU A 44 -5.82 -2.30 5.03
C GLU A 44 -5.16 -3.35 5.92
N ARG A 45 -3.83 -3.36 5.92
CA ARG A 45 -3.00 -4.26 6.73
C ARG A 45 -1.96 -3.46 7.50
N PRO A 46 -1.65 -3.88 8.74
CA PRO A 46 -0.59 -3.26 9.51
C PRO A 46 0.76 -3.54 8.84
N LEU A 47 1.56 -2.50 8.68
CA LEU A 47 2.96 -2.57 8.28
C LEU A 47 3.80 -1.96 9.39
N THR A 48 4.60 -2.79 10.04
CA THR A 48 5.58 -2.36 11.04
C THR A 48 6.90 -2.06 10.35
N ILE A 49 7.40 -0.83 10.50
CA ILE A 49 8.66 -0.38 9.93
C ILE A 49 9.74 -0.50 11.00
N PHE A 50 10.83 -1.20 10.67
CA PHE A 50 12.03 -1.27 11.49
C PHE A 50 13.17 -0.52 10.82
N LEU A 51 14.04 0.10 11.61
CA LEU A 51 15.32 0.63 11.17
C LEU A 51 16.42 0.07 12.08
N ASN A 52 17.36 -0.69 11.53
CA ASN A 52 18.45 -1.31 12.29
C ASN A 52 17.96 -2.07 13.53
N ARG A 53 16.93 -2.92 13.35
CA ARG A 53 16.25 -3.73 14.38
C ARG A 53 15.43 -2.95 15.41
N GLN A 54 15.32 -1.63 15.28
CA GLN A 54 14.45 -0.81 16.12
C GLN A 54 13.09 -0.65 15.45
N GLU A 55 12.01 -0.99 16.17
CA GLU A 55 10.65 -0.67 15.70
C GLU A 55 10.45 0.85 15.72
N ILE A 56 10.02 1.41 14.58
CA ILE A 56 9.82 2.85 14.42
C ILE A 56 8.33 3.20 14.51
N VAL A 57 7.51 2.48 13.75
CA VAL A 57 6.06 2.72 13.68
C VAL A 57 5.35 1.49 13.12
N THR A 58 4.10 1.28 13.52
CA THR A 58 3.16 0.42 12.81
C THR A 58 2.07 1.29 12.19
N ALA A 59 1.91 1.23 10.87
CA ALA A 59 0.91 1.99 10.12
C ALA A 59 -0.06 1.06 9.38
N MET A 60 -1.32 1.48 9.23
CA MET A 60 -2.27 0.78 8.37
C MET A 60 -2.02 1.18 6.92
N THR A 61 -1.85 0.21 6.03
CA THR A 61 -1.50 0.44 4.62
C THR A 61 -2.25 -0.51 3.70
N ILE A 62 -2.32 -0.18 2.41
CA ILE A 62 -2.89 -1.07 1.39
C ILE A 62 -1.96 -2.27 1.09
N GLY A 63 -0.65 -2.15 1.35
CA GLY A 63 0.31 -3.25 1.20
C GLY A 63 0.79 -3.53 -0.23
N ASP A 64 0.65 -2.58 -1.16
CA ASP A 64 1.08 -2.74 -2.56
C ASP A 64 2.61 -2.75 -2.70
N TYR A 65 3.26 -1.67 -2.27
CA TYR A 65 4.73 -1.51 -2.28
C TYR A 65 5.30 -1.22 -0.88
N PRO A 66 5.30 -2.20 0.04
CA PRO A 66 5.68 -1.98 1.44
C PRO A 66 7.14 -1.49 1.58
N THR A 67 8.07 -2.00 0.77
CA THR A 67 9.48 -1.58 0.78
C THR A 67 9.65 -0.10 0.42
N TYR A 68 9.04 0.36 -0.67
CA TYR A 68 9.14 1.77 -1.08
C TYR A 68 8.44 2.70 -0.10
N LEU A 69 7.30 2.27 0.46
CA LEU A 69 6.62 3.01 1.51
C LEU A 69 7.49 3.16 2.76
N ALA A 70 8.12 2.08 3.23
CA ALA A 70 8.99 2.10 4.40
C ALA A 70 10.21 3.02 4.19
N LEU A 71 10.91 2.89 3.06
CA LEU A 71 12.06 3.75 2.74
C LEU A 71 11.64 5.22 2.58
N GLY A 72 10.54 5.48 1.87
CA GLY A 72 9.99 6.82 1.71
C GLY A 72 9.58 7.44 3.04
N PHE A 73 8.96 6.67 3.93
CA PHE A 73 8.60 7.10 5.28
C PHE A 73 9.84 7.48 6.09
N LEU A 74 10.83 6.59 6.19
CA LEU A 74 12.06 6.84 6.96
C LEU A 74 12.81 8.06 6.43
N ARG A 75 12.90 8.23 5.10
CA ARG A 75 13.50 9.42 4.48
C ARG A 75 12.69 10.69 4.79
N ASN A 76 11.36 10.63 4.70
CA ASN A 76 10.48 11.77 5.00
C ASN A 76 10.55 12.18 6.48
N GLN A 77 10.77 11.24 7.40
CA GLN A 77 10.99 11.51 8.82
C GLN A 77 12.43 11.96 9.15
N GLY A 78 13.31 12.09 8.16
CA GLY A 78 14.72 12.48 8.36
C GLY A 78 15.57 11.41 9.03
N MET A 79 15.11 10.15 9.05
CA MET A 79 15.83 9.00 9.62
C MET A 79 16.80 8.36 8.63
N LEU A 80 16.70 8.70 7.34
CA LEU A 80 17.66 8.36 6.30
C LEU A 80 18.12 9.66 5.63
N ARG A 81 19.42 9.92 5.66
CA ARG A 81 20.03 11.07 4.99
C ARG A 81 20.26 10.80 3.49
N PRO A 82 20.34 11.84 2.65
CA PRO A 82 20.53 11.66 1.21
C PRO A 82 21.83 10.94 0.82
N ASP A 83 22.84 11.02 1.68
CA ASP A 83 24.18 10.46 1.51
C ASP A 83 24.38 9.11 2.23
N GLU A 84 23.36 8.62 2.94
CA GLU A 84 23.43 7.31 3.58
C GLU A 84 23.14 6.18 2.57
N GLU A 85 23.99 5.15 2.61
CA GLU A 85 23.82 3.94 1.81
C GLU A 85 22.86 2.97 2.52
N ILE A 86 21.83 2.51 1.80
CA ILE A 86 20.94 1.44 2.28
C ILE A 86 21.60 0.11 1.96
N THR A 87 22.07 -0.60 2.98
CA THR A 87 22.80 -1.87 2.82
C THR A 87 21.88 -3.07 2.57
N GLY A 88 20.59 -2.97 2.91
CA GLY A 88 19.60 -4.01 2.67
C GLY A 88 18.19 -3.63 3.14
N VAL A 89 17.19 -4.34 2.62
CA VAL A 89 15.80 -4.33 3.09
C VAL A 89 15.29 -5.77 3.03
N ASP A 90 14.67 -6.22 4.12
CA ASP A 90 14.11 -7.57 4.27
C ASP A 90 12.57 -7.53 4.37
#